data_AF-A0AB39VNN0-F1
#
_entry.id   AF-A0AB39VNN0-F1
#
_cell.length_a   1.000
_cell.length_b   1.000
_cell.length_c   1.000
_cell.angle_alpha   90.00
_cell.angle_beta   90.00
_cell.angle_gamma   90.00
#
_symmetry.space_group_name_H-M   'P 1'
#
loop_
_entity.id
_entity.type
_entity.pdbx_description
1 polymer ?
#
loop_
_entity_poly.entity_id
_entity_poly.type
_entity_poly.pdbx_seq_one_letter_code
_entity_poly.pdbx_strand_id
1 'polypeptide(L)'
;MSIAGWYYLHVNGDLIYKPDPDSIADIRDSDFASCSWPIDPSDRKNAWELLVEALALGAKEERISELATKWKCSDIDAEKFAEVVGVNLAIDGNSWCAHKKDFIDLQCSPAGFGDTALSAMANLARQLGLSAGHIWRQTFSDLVNA
;
A
#
# COMPACT_ATOMS: atom_id res chain seq x y z
N MET A 1 -9.52 -12.38 -13.14
CA MET A 1 -8.52 -11.32 -12.98
C MET A 1 -8.08 -10.90 -14.36
N SER A 2 -8.30 -9.65 -14.74
CA SER A 2 -7.83 -9.11 -16.01
C SER A 2 -6.97 -7.91 -15.69
N ILE A 3 -5.66 -8.11 -15.67
CA ILE A 3 -4.69 -7.03 -15.43
C ILE A 3 -4.92 -5.99 -16.53
N ALA A 4 -5.31 -4.78 -16.16
CA ALA A 4 -5.55 -3.67 -17.09
C ALA A 4 -4.25 -2.90 -17.39
N GLY A 5 -3.26 -3.02 -16.52
CA GLY A 5 -1.96 -2.38 -16.64
C GLY A 5 -1.15 -2.50 -15.35
N TRP A 6 -0.04 -1.79 -15.30
CA TRP A 6 0.90 -1.82 -14.18
C TRP A 6 1.21 -0.42 -13.68
N TYR A 7 1.22 -0.24 -12.37
CA TYR A 7 1.91 0.89 -11.76
C TYR A 7 3.33 0.48 -11.40
N TYR A 8 4.27 1.40 -11.51
CA TYR A 8 5.60 1.23 -10.96
C TYR A 8 6.05 2.48 -10.22
N LEU A 9 6.81 2.26 -9.16
CA LEU A 9 7.47 3.29 -8.37
C LEU A 9 8.85 3.51 -8.96
N HIS A 10 9.09 4.70 -9.46
CA HIS A 10 10.38 5.13 -9.92
C HIS A 10 11.28 5.52 -8.72
N VAL A 11 12.59 5.37 -8.84
CA VAL A 11 13.59 5.70 -7.79
C VAL A 11 13.54 7.15 -7.29
N ASN A 12 12.85 8.05 -8.00
CA ASN A 12 12.65 9.45 -7.62
C ASN A 12 11.34 9.68 -6.84
N GLY A 13 10.61 8.62 -6.49
CA GLY A 13 9.32 8.67 -5.79
C GLY A 13 8.11 8.87 -6.70
N ASP A 14 8.28 8.91 -8.03
CA ASP A 14 7.16 9.03 -8.97
C ASP A 14 6.45 7.69 -9.17
N LEU A 15 5.13 7.71 -9.04
CA LEU A 15 4.27 6.56 -9.29
C LEU A 15 3.63 6.67 -10.69
N ILE A 16 4.11 5.85 -11.61
CA ILE A 16 3.80 5.93 -13.05
C ILE A 16 2.93 4.75 -13.46
N TYR A 17 1.90 5.02 -14.26
CA TYR A 17 0.99 4.00 -14.81
C TYR A 17 1.34 3.65 -16.25
N LYS A 18 1.46 2.36 -16.56
CA LYS A 18 1.53 1.84 -17.93
C LYS A 18 0.25 1.04 -18.23
N PRO A 19 -0.60 1.51 -19.16
CA PRO A 19 -1.88 0.88 -19.51
C PRO A 19 -1.69 -0.31 -20.46
N ASP A 20 -0.80 -1.23 -20.10
CA ASP A 20 -0.50 -2.41 -20.90
C ASP A 20 -0.12 -3.57 -19.98
N PRO A 21 -0.77 -4.75 -20.09
CA PRO A 21 -0.49 -5.91 -19.24
C PRO A 21 0.92 -6.47 -19.40
N ASP A 22 1.55 -6.33 -20.57
CA ASP A 22 2.86 -6.90 -20.86
C ASP A 22 4.02 -5.99 -20.43
N SER A 23 3.72 -4.75 -20.07
CA SER A 23 4.69 -3.73 -19.62
C SER A 23 5.51 -4.13 -18.40
N ILE A 24 5.15 -5.19 -17.67
CA ILE A 24 5.94 -5.71 -16.55
C ILE A 24 7.33 -6.19 -16.97
N ALA A 25 7.49 -6.70 -18.20
CA ALA A 25 8.80 -7.09 -18.72
C ALA A 25 9.75 -5.88 -18.76
N ASP A 26 9.29 -4.80 -19.40
CA ASP A 26 10.06 -3.55 -19.51
C ASP A 26 10.32 -2.88 -18.16
N ILE A 27 9.36 -2.95 -17.24
CA ILE A 27 9.50 -2.36 -15.90
C ILE A 27 10.58 -3.11 -15.11
N ARG A 28 10.61 -4.45 -15.20
CA ARG A 28 11.60 -5.27 -14.48
C ARG A 28 13.01 -5.12 -15.01
N ASP A 29 13.14 -4.86 -16.31
CA ASP A 29 14.44 -4.62 -16.94
C ASP A 29 14.94 -3.17 -16.74
N SER A 30 14.12 -2.31 -16.13
CA SER A 30 14.49 -0.93 -15.84
C SER A 30 15.14 -0.77 -14.47
N ASP A 31 16.39 -0.30 -14.45
CA ASP A 31 17.11 0.06 -13.22
C ASP A 31 16.44 1.19 -12.42
N PHE A 32 15.51 1.92 -13.04
CA PHE A 32 14.80 3.02 -12.43
C PHE A 32 13.51 2.62 -11.72
N ALA A 33 13.01 1.40 -11.94
CA ALA A 33 11.81 0.91 -11.30
C ALA A 33 12.16 0.16 -10.01
N SER A 34 11.77 0.73 -8.87
CA SER A 34 12.00 0.14 -7.55
C SER A 34 10.95 -0.92 -7.21
N CYS A 35 9.69 -0.67 -7.59
CA CYS A 35 8.56 -1.52 -7.24
C CYS A 35 7.50 -1.49 -8.32
N SER A 36 6.71 -2.57 -8.47
CA SER A 36 5.61 -2.62 -9.43
C SER A 36 4.38 -3.34 -8.87
N TRP A 37 3.20 -2.89 -9.31
CA TRP A 37 1.90 -3.42 -8.92
C TRP A 37 1.03 -3.69 -10.14
N PRO A 38 0.45 -4.89 -10.28
CA PRO A 38 -0.57 -5.14 -11.28
C PRO A 38 -1.87 -4.46 -10.88
N ILE A 39 -2.57 -3.84 -11.83
CA ILE A 39 -3.90 -3.27 -11.60
C ILE A 39 -4.96 -4.16 -12.18
N ASP A 40 -5.89 -4.58 -11.32
CA ASP A 40 -7.19 -5.10 -11.75
C ASP A 40 -8.27 -4.10 -11.31
N PRO A 41 -8.99 -3.44 -12.24
CA PRO A 41 -10.06 -2.50 -11.92
C PRO A 41 -11.22 -3.10 -11.11
N SER A 42 -11.35 -4.43 -11.11
CA SER A 42 -12.36 -5.16 -10.35
C SER A 42 -11.89 -5.50 -8.93
N ASP A 43 -10.59 -5.36 -8.65
CA ASP A 43 -10.00 -5.68 -7.35
C ASP A 43 -9.73 -4.43 -6.52
N ARG A 44 -10.65 -4.16 -5.59
CA ARG A 44 -10.53 -3.05 -4.63
C ARG A 44 -9.41 -3.26 -3.63
N LYS A 45 -9.12 -4.51 -3.25
CA LYS A 45 -8.07 -4.82 -2.27
C LYS A 45 -6.71 -4.44 -2.84
N ASN A 46 -6.44 -4.85 -4.08
CA ASN A 46 -5.21 -4.51 -4.78
C ASN A 46 -5.01 -2.99 -4.90
N ALA A 47 -6.07 -2.23 -5.21
CA ALA A 47 -6.01 -0.77 -5.27
C ALA A 47 -5.54 -0.14 -3.95
N TRP A 48 -6.05 -0.63 -2.81
CA TRP A 48 -5.61 -0.17 -1.48
C TRP A 48 -4.20 -0.61 -1.13
N GLU A 49 -3.84 -1.88 -1.38
CA GLU A 49 -2.48 -2.38 -1.15
C GLU A 49 -1.46 -1.55 -1.90
N LEU A 50 -1.73 -1.22 -3.16
CA LEU A 50 -0.88 -0.36 -3.96
C LEU A 50 -0.66 1.00 -3.32
N LEU A 51 -1.71 1.69 -2.87
CA LEU A 51 -1.57 3.02 -2.28
C LEU A 51 -0.78 2.99 -0.97
N VAL A 52 -1.09 2.02 -0.10
CA VAL A 52 -0.42 1.84 1.19
C VAL A 52 1.06 1.53 0.98
N GLU A 53 1.35 0.57 0.10
CA GLU A 53 2.72 0.13 -0.15
C GLU A 53 3.52 1.19 -0.90
N ALA A 54 2.94 1.85 -1.91
CA ALA A 54 3.61 2.93 -2.62
C ALA A 54 3.99 4.06 -1.66
N LEU A 55 3.08 4.46 -0.76
CA LEU A 55 3.38 5.47 0.25
C LEU A 55 4.46 5.00 1.23
N ALA A 56 4.38 3.75 1.70
CA ALA A 56 5.37 3.17 2.62
C ALA A 56 6.78 3.18 2.01
N LEU A 57 6.88 2.88 0.71
CA LEU A 57 8.11 2.85 -0.08
C LEU A 57 8.62 4.22 -0.54
N GLY A 58 7.92 5.31 -0.19
CA GLY A 58 8.38 6.68 -0.46
C GLY A 58 7.83 7.30 -1.74
N ALA A 59 6.68 6.83 -2.24
CA ALA A 59 5.95 7.54 -3.28
C ALA A 59 5.50 8.93 -2.80
N LYS A 60 5.42 9.87 -3.72
CA LYS A 60 4.94 11.23 -3.45
C LYS A 60 3.49 11.24 -2.94
N GLU A 61 3.28 11.88 -1.79
CA GLU A 61 1.97 11.98 -1.14
C GLU A 61 0.92 12.66 -2.02
N GLU A 62 1.31 13.65 -2.84
CA GLU A 62 0.37 14.33 -3.73
C GLU A 62 -0.24 13.33 -4.72
N ARG A 63 0.60 12.44 -5.27
CA ARG A 63 0.17 11.44 -6.25
C ARG A 63 -0.72 10.37 -5.63
N ILE A 64 -0.41 9.94 -4.41
CA ILE A 64 -1.23 8.98 -3.66
C ILE A 64 -2.59 9.59 -3.33
N SER A 65 -2.62 10.85 -2.89
CA SER A 65 -3.86 11.57 -2.57
C SER A 65 -4.75 11.77 -3.80
N GLU A 66 -4.17 12.08 -4.96
CA GLU A 66 -4.89 12.13 -6.23
C GLU A 66 -5.54 10.78 -6.57
N LEU A 67 -4.80 9.68 -6.45
CA LEU A 67 -5.30 8.34 -6.75
C LEU A 67 -6.37 7.91 -5.75
N ALA A 68 -6.17 8.14 -4.45
CA ALA A 68 -7.15 7.86 -3.42
C ALA A 68 -8.48 8.60 -3.68
N THR A 69 -8.40 9.87 -4.08
CA THR A 69 -9.57 10.67 -4.48
C THR A 69 -10.23 10.11 -5.72
N LYS A 70 -9.45 9.78 -6.76
CA LYS A 70 -9.95 9.22 -8.02
C LYS A 70 -10.65 7.88 -7.84
N TRP A 71 -10.11 7.03 -6.97
CA TRP A 71 -10.65 5.71 -6.66
C TRP A 71 -11.70 5.73 -5.55
N LYS A 72 -12.01 6.90 -4.97
CA LYS A 72 -12.96 7.06 -3.87
C LYS A 72 -12.63 6.10 -2.71
N CYS A 73 -11.35 6.00 -2.39
CA CYS A 73 -10.85 5.29 -1.21
C CYS A 73 -11.17 6.13 0.03
N SER A 74 -12.39 5.99 0.56
CA SER A 74 -12.86 6.70 1.75
C SER A 74 -12.48 5.95 3.03
N ASP A 75 -12.62 6.62 4.18
CA ASP A 75 -12.34 6.03 5.50
C ASP A 75 -13.19 4.77 5.78
N ILE A 76 -14.44 4.74 5.29
CA ILE A 76 -15.32 3.56 5.38
C ILE A 76 -14.72 2.36 4.63
N ASP A 77 -14.07 2.63 3.48
CA ASP A 77 -13.42 1.58 2.70
C ASP A 77 -12.09 1.15 3.32
N ALA A 78 -11.41 2.09 4.01
CA ALA A 78 -10.21 1.79 4.79
C ALA A 78 -10.51 0.79 5.92
N GLU A 79 -11.63 0.95 6.63
CA GLU A 79 -12.06 0.00 7.67
C GLU A 79 -12.30 -1.41 7.11
N LYS A 80 -13.00 -1.52 5.96
CA LYS A 80 -13.23 -2.81 5.30
C LYS A 80 -11.93 -3.45 4.83
N PHE A 81 -11.04 -2.65 4.25
CA PHE A 81 -9.73 -3.12 3.83
C PHE A 81 -8.92 -3.62 5.04
N ALA A 82 -8.92 -2.87 6.15
CA ALA A 82 -8.26 -3.27 7.38
C ALA A 82 -8.80 -4.61 7.91
N GLU A 83 -10.12 -4.79 7.90
CA GLU A 83 -10.76 -6.06 8.31
C GLU A 83 -10.32 -7.24 7.44
N VAL A 84 -10.28 -7.05 6.12
CA VAL A 84 -9.86 -8.07 5.14
C VAL A 84 -8.39 -8.44 5.32
N VAL A 85 -7.53 -7.46 5.59
CA VAL A 85 -6.09 -7.67 5.75
C VAL A 85 -5.73 -8.24 7.13
N GLY A 86 -6.56 -7.98 8.15
CA GLY A 86 -6.29 -8.36 9.53
C GLY A 86 -5.63 -7.25 10.36
N VAL A 87 -5.83 -5.99 9.97
CA VAL A 87 -5.36 -4.80 10.69
C VAL A 87 -6.52 -4.21 11.47
N ASN A 88 -6.25 -3.76 12.70
CA ASN A 88 -7.18 -2.94 13.46
C ASN A 88 -6.80 -1.47 13.27
N LEU A 89 -7.79 -0.68 12.88
CA LEU A 89 -7.70 0.77 12.85
C LEU A 89 -8.42 1.34 14.07
N ALA A 90 -7.77 2.25 14.77
CA ALA A 90 -8.37 3.03 15.84
C ALA A 90 -7.94 4.49 15.71
N ILE A 91 -8.81 5.40 16.13
CA ILE A 91 -8.43 6.82 16.28
C ILE A 91 -7.95 6.99 17.72
N ASP A 92 -6.69 7.36 17.90
CA ASP A 92 -6.11 7.69 19.19
C ASP A 92 -5.88 9.21 19.28
N GLY A 93 -6.76 9.88 20.03
CA GLY A 93 -6.77 11.34 20.14
C GLY A 93 -7.12 12.03 18.82
N ASN A 94 -6.09 12.49 18.10
CA ASN A 94 -6.21 13.24 16.84
C ASN A 94 -5.51 12.55 15.65
N SER A 95 -5.05 11.30 15.83
CA SER A 95 -4.33 10.56 14.80
C SER A 95 -4.90 9.16 14.63
N TRP A 96 -4.80 8.64 13.42
CA TRP A 96 -5.11 7.25 13.10
C TRP A 96 -3.96 6.34 13.54
N CYS A 97 -4.33 5.24 14.19
CA CYS A 97 -3.44 4.17 14.61
C CYS A 97 -3.85 2.88 13.88
N ALA A 98 -2.86 2.23 13.25
CA ALA A 98 -3.01 0.96 12.56
C ALA A 98 -2.09 -0.07 13.21
N HIS A 99 -2.64 -1.19 13.68
CA HIS A 99 -1.85 -2.27 14.29
C HIS A 99 -2.39 -3.65 13.90
N LYS A 100 -1.56 -4.69 14.04
CA LYS A 100 -2.00 -6.08 13.83
C LYS A 100 -3.08 -6.46 14.87
N LYS A 101 -3.88 -7.49 14.57
CA LYS A 101 -4.82 -8.07 15.55
C LYS A 101 -4.12 -8.66 16.78
N ASP A 102 -2.91 -9.19 16.61
CA ASP A 102 -2.07 -9.73 17.70
C ASP A 102 -1.28 -8.67 18.47
N PHE A 103 -1.70 -7.41 18.39
CA PHE A 103 -1.06 -6.30 19.10
C PHE A 103 -1.19 -6.49 20.62
N ILE A 104 -0.05 -6.52 21.31
CA ILE A 104 0.03 -6.63 22.78
C ILE A 104 0.29 -5.25 23.39
N ASP A 105 1.40 -4.62 23.01
CA ASP A 105 1.75 -3.26 23.43
C ASP A 105 2.65 -2.57 22.37
N LEU A 106 2.79 -1.25 22.46
CA LEU A 106 3.62 -0.46 21.53
C LEU A 106 5.12 -0.80 21.57
N GLN A 107 5.59 -1.43 22.66
CA GLN A 107 7.02 -1.72 22.85
C GLN A 107 7.41 -3.07 22.24
N CYS A 108 6.45 -4.00 22.16
CA CYS A 108 6.64 -5.36 21.67
C CYS A 108 5.99 -5.57 20.29
N SER A 109 5.05 -4.73 19.88
CA SER A 109 4.28 -4.90 18.64
C SER A 109 4.41 -3.69 17.69
N PRO A 110 4.56 -3.94 16.38
CA PRO A 110 4.58 -2.87 15.39
C PRO A 110 3.21 -2.20 15.28
N ALA A 111 3.23 -0.86 15.28
CA ALA A 111 2.06 0.01 15.16
C ALA A 111 2.38 1.23 14.30
N GLY A 112 1.57 1.48 13.28
CA GLY A 112 1.66 2.65 12.42
C GLY A 112 0.74 3.77 12.88
N PHE A 113 1.23 5.01 12.82
CA PHE A 113 0.46 6.21 13.15
C PHE A 113 0.41 7.16 11.96
N GLY A 114 -0.65 7.94 11.82
CA GLY A 114 -0.72 8.98 10.80
C GLY A 114 -1.98 9.84 10.86
N ASP A 115 -2.01 10.89 10.05
CA ASP A 115 -3.14 11.83 10.01
C ASP A 115 -4.35 11.24 9.26
N THR A 116 -4.11 10.22 8.43
CA THR A 116 -5.13 9.48 7.68
C THR A 116 -4.97 7.97 7.88
N ALA A 117 -6.04 7.20 7.70
CA ALA A 117 -5.98 5.74 7.76
C ALA A 117 -4.92 5.15 6.80
N LEU A 118 -4.78 5.75 5.61
CA LEU A 118 -3.78 5.36 4.61
C LEU A 118 -2.34 5.58 5.11
N SER A 119 -2.06 6.76 5.69
CA SER A 119 -0.74 7.05 6.27
C SER A 119 -0.41 6.15 7.48
N ALA A 120 -1.41 5.84 8.32
CA ALA A 120 -1.22 4.93 9.44
C ALA A 120 -0.87 3.51 8.96
N MET A 121 -1.59 2.99 7.96
CA MET A 121 -1.28 1.68 7.35
C MET A 121 0.09 1.67 6.66
N ALA A 122 0.45 2.75 5.97
CA ALA A 122 1.75 2.84 5.30
C ALA A 122 2.90 2.82 6.31
N ASN A 123 2.75 3.51 7.45
CA ASN A 123 3.72 3.44 8.54
C ASN A 123 3.79 2.05 9.18
N LEU A 124 2.65 1.37 9.35
CA LEU A 124 2.63 -0.02 9.79
C LEU A 124 3.40 -0.91 8.81
N ALA A 125 3.13 -0.80 7.50
CA ALA A 125 3.82 -1.56 6.47
C ALA A 125 5.34 -1.35 6.51
N ARG A 126 5.78 -0.11 6.75
CA ARG A 126 7.20 0.22 6.93
C ARG A 126 7.80 -0.44 8.16
N GLN A 127 7.09 -0.44 9.29
CA GLN A 127 7.55 -1.12 10.51
C GLN A 127 7.59 -2.63 10.38
N LEU A 128 6.70 -3.21 9.57
CA LEU A 128 6.70 -4.64 9.23
C LEU A 128 7.85 -5.03 8.29
N GLY A 129 8.62 -4.06 7.78
CA GLY A 129 9.77 -4.31 6.92
C GLY A 129 9.41 -4.49 5.45
N LEU A 130 8.34 -3.87 4.96
CA LEU A 130 7.98 -3.89 3.54
C LEU A 130 9.17 -3.46 2.67
N SER A 131 9.58 -4.36 1.78
CA SER A 131 10.66 -4.14 0.82
C SER A 131 10.11 -3.88 -0.58
N ALA A 132 10.79 -3.01 -1.33
CA ALA A 132 10.49 -2.79 -2.73
C ALA A 132 10.78 -4.05 -3.57
N GLY A 133 10.01 -4.26 -4.63
CA GLY A 133 10.19 -5.39 -5.54
C GLY A 133 9.05 -5.53 -6.55
N HIS A 134 9.20 -6.48 -7.48
CA HIS A 134 8.25 -6.63 -8.59
C HIS A 134 7.20 -7.71 -8.34
N ILE A 135 7.55 -8.98 -8.57
CA ILE A 135 6.59 -10.09 -8.64
C ILE A 135 6.61 -10.97 -7.38
N TRP A 136 7.76 -11.09 -6.72
CA TRP A 136 8.00 -12.07 -5.65
C TRP A 136 8.16 -11.44 -4.26
N ARG A 137 7.66 -10.21 -4.08
CA ARG A 137 7.72 -9.54 -2.78
C ARG A 137 6.52 -9.91 -1.93
N GLN A 138 6.71 -9.85 -0.62
CA GLN A 138 5.62 -9.93 0.33
C GLN A 138 4.77 -8.67 0.20
N THR A 139 3.46 -8.86 0.03
CA THR A 139 2.50 -7.76 0.06
C THR A 139 2.25 -7.32 1.50
N PHE A 140 1.62 -6.16 1.68
CA PHE A 140 1.17 -5.71 2.99
C PHE A 140 0.27 -6.76 3.66
N SER A 141 -0.61 -7.42 2.91
CA SER A 141 -1.41 -8.52 3.44
C SER A 141 -0.58 -9.69 3.93
N ASP A 142 0.45 -10.08 3.19
CA ASP A 142 1.32 -11.19 3.59
C ASP A 142 2.08 -10.83 4.87
N LEU A 143 2.58 -9.59 4.97
CA LEU A 143 3.30 -9.13 6.16
C LEU A 143 2.43 -9.03 7.40
N VAL A 144 1.14 -8.70 7.23
CA VAL A 144 0.20 -8.65 8.35
C VAL A 144 -0.12 -10.05 8.86
N ASN A 145 -0.27 -11.02 7.95
CA ASN A 145 -0.64 -12.41 8.27
C ASN A 145 0.56 -13.36 8.51
N ALA A 146 1.79 -12.90 8.26
CA ALA A 146 3.03 -13.59 8.62
C ALA A 146 3.33 -13.47 10.12
#